data_AF-A0A806J6D7-F1
#
_entry.id   AF-A0A806J6D7-F1
#
_cell.length_a   1.000
_cell.length_b   1.000
_cell.length_c   1.000
_cell.angle_alpha   90.00
_cell.angle_beta   90.00
_cell.angle_gamma   90.00
#
_symmetry.space_group_name_H-M   'P 1'
#
loop_
_entity.id
_entity.type
_entity.pdbx_description
1 polymer ?
#
loop_
_entity_poly.entity_id
_entity_poly.type
_entity_poly.pdbx_seq_one_letter_code
_entity_poly.pdbx_strand_id
1 'polypeptide(L)'
;MSQEYLDFELPIGELEAKIESLRSVAEQDDKINLDDEIARLQKKSVELTQKTFANLDAWQVSRMARHPNRPYTLDYIEHIFTDFEELAGDRAFADDKAIIGGLFDELRLLLIK
;
A
#
# COMPACT_ATOMS: atom_id res chain seq x y z
N MET A 1 -7.12 0.81 -11.38
CA MET A 1 -6.12 1.49 -10.53
C MET A 1 -4.76 1.26 -11.19
N SER A 2 -4.15 2.29 -11.77
CA SER A 2 -2.79 2.18 -12.31
C SER A 2 -1.85 1.97 -11.13
N GLN A 3 -1.23 0.79 -11.04
CA GLN A 3 -0.06 0.60 -10.19
C GLN A 3 1.05 1.47 -10.77
N GLU A 4 1.18 2.70 -10.27
CA GLU A 4 2.35 3.53 -10.53
C GLU A 4 3.49 2.96 -9.69
N TYR A 5 4.31 2.12 -10.31
CA TYR A 5 5.57 1.66 -9.73
C TYR A 5 6.59 2.79 -9.75
N LEU A 6 7.30 2.99 -8.64
CA LEU A 6 8.49 3.83 -8.62
C LEU A 6 9.63 3.14 -9.38
N ASP A 7 10.62 3.91 -9.83
CA ASP A 7 11.69 3.41 -10.70
C ASP A 7 12.46 2.21 -10.10
N PHE A 8 12.60 2.18 -8.77
CA PHE A 8 13.25 1.09 -8.03
C PHE A 8 12.34 -0.11 -7.77
N GLU A 9 11.03 0.02 -7.99
CA GLU A 9 10.03 -1.04 -7.88
C GLU A 9 9.74 -1.71 -9.23
N LEU A 10 10.15 -1.10 -10.36
CA LEU A 10 9.98 -1.68 -11.71
C LEU A 10 10.43 -3.14 -11.81
N PRO A 11 11.59 -3.57 -11.27
CA PRO A 11 12.00 -4.98 -11.34
C PRO A 11 11.05 -5.93 -10.60
N ILE A 12 10.36 -5.44 -9.57
CA ILE A 12 9.35 -6.21 -8.81
C ILE A 12 8.07 -6.30 -9.66
N GLY A 13 7.61 -5.17 -10.20
CA GLY A 13 6.43 -5.11 -11.07
C GLY A 13 6.56 -5.98 -12.32
N GLU A 14 7.75 -6.05 -12.94
CA GLU A 14 8.03 -6.95 -14.07
C GLU A 14 7.94 -8.43 -13.67
N LEU A 15 8.42 -8.80 -12.47
CA LEU A 15 8.29 -10.16 -11.96
C LEU A 15 6.84 -10.51 -11.66
N GLU A 16 6.08 -9.59 -11.07
CA GLU A 16 4.64 -9.78 -10.80
C GLU A 16 3.85 -9.93 -12.10
N ALA A 17 4.09 -9.08 -13.09
CA ALA A 17 3.47 -9.19 -14.41
C ALA A 17 3.79 -10.54 -15.09
N LYS A 18 5.03 -11.01 -14.95
CA LYS A 18 5.43 -12.33 -15.46
C LYS A 18 4.71 -13.47 -14.73
N ILE A 19 4.61 -13.40 -13.41
CA ILE A 19 3.88 -14.39 -12.59
C ILE A 19 2.41 -14.44 -13.02
N GLU A 20 1.79 -13.28 -13.23
CA GLU A 20 0.39 -13.19 -13.65
C GLU A 20 0.18 -13.77 -15.06
N SER A 21 1.10 -13.51 -15.98
CA SER A 21 1.07 -14.12 -17.32
C SER A 21 1.18 -15.65 -17.28
N LEU A 22 2.00 -16.20 -16.38
CA LEU A 22 2.13 -17.65 -16.23
C LEU A 22 0.92 -18.27 -15.56
N ARG A 23 0.32 -17.58 -14.58
CA ARG A 23 -0.93 -18.00 -13.92
C ARG A 23 -2.08 -18.09 -14.92
N SER A 24 -2.29 -17.04 -15.71
CA SER A 24 -3.34 -17.04 -16.73
C SER A 24 -3.16 -18.11 -17.80
N VAL A 25 -1.91 -18.47 -18.17
CA VAL A 25 -1.64 -19.59 -19.10
C VAL A 25 -1.91 -20.95 -18.45
N ALA A 26 -1.52 -21.13 -17.19
CA ALA A 26 -1.78 -22.36 -16.44
C ALA A 26 -3.29 -22.62 -16.27
N GLU A 27 -4.08 -21.57 -16.04
CA GLU A 27 -5.55 -21.66 -15.96
C GLU A 27 -6.22 -22.00 -17.29
N GLN A 28 -5.57 -21.72 -18.42
CA GLN A 28 -6.12 -21.99 -19.76
C GLN A 28 -5.77 -23.38 -20.30
N ASP A 29 -4.65 -23.96 -19.86
CA ASP A 29 -4.19 -25.28 -20.32
C ASP A 29 -3.72 -26.15 -19.13
N ASP A 30 -4.69 -26.86 -18.53
CA ASP A 30 -4.52 -27.78 -17.39
C ASP A 30 -3.46 -28.88 -17.59
N LYS A 31 -2.95 -29.06 -18.82
CA LYS A 31 -1.89 -30.05 -19.13
C LYS A 31 -0.50 -29.54 -18.82
N ILE A 32 -0.31 -28.23 -18.63
CA ILE A 32 0.98 -27.62 -18.36
C ILE A 32 1.06 -27.31 -16.86
N ASN A 33 1.80 -28.14 -16.12
CA ASN A 33 2.08 -27.84 -14.71
C ASN A 33 3.18 -26.76 -14.62
N LEU A 34 2.75 -25.52 -14.39
CA LEU A 34 3.63 -24.36 -14.17
C LEU A 34 3.74 -23.97 -12.69
N ASP A 35 3.14 -24.74 -11.78
CA ASP A 35 3.03 -24.37 -10.37
C ASP A 35 4.40 -24.23 -9.70
N ASP A 36 5.33 -25.14 -10.01
CA ASP A 36 6.70 -25.09 -9.49
C ASP A 36 7.47 -23.85 -9.97
N GLU A 37 7.26 -23.44 -11.23
CA GLU A 37 7.90 -22.26 -11.79
C GLU A 37 7.29 -20.96 -11.23
N ILE A 38 5.96 -20.92 -11.09
CA ILE A 38 5.23 -19.83 -10.43
C ILE A 38 5.72 -19.68 -8.99
N ALA A 39 5.79 -20.76 -8.22
CA ALA A 39 6.28 -20.74 -6.84
C ALA A 39 7.72 -20.23 -6.75
N ARG A 40 8.59 -20.63 -7.69
CA ARG A 40 9.99 -20.16 -7.75
C ARG A 40 10.06 -18.66 -8.04
N LEU A 41 9.26 -18.17 -8.99
CA LEU A 41 9.21 -16.75 -9.34
C LEU A 41 8.61 -15.91 -8.20
N GLN A 42 7.58 -16.40 -7.52
CA GLN A 42 7.00 -15.75 -6.35
C GLN A 42 8.02 -15.61 -5.23
N LYS A 43 8.76 -16.67 -4.91
CA LYS A 43 9.83 -16.62 -3.92
C LYS A 43 10.89 -15.57 -4.29
N LYS A 44 11.28 -15.53 -5.57
CA LYS A 44 12.23 -14.54 -6.08
C LYS A 44 11.69 -13.11 -5.98
N SER A 45 10.40 -12.91 -6.26
CA SER A 45 9.75 -11.61 -6.10
C SER A 45 9.81 -11.14 -4.64
N VAL A 46 9.41 -11.99 -3.69
CA VAL A 46 9.47 -11.67 -2.25
C VAL A 46 10.89 -11.34 -1.79
N GLU A 47 11.89 -12.15 -2.19
CA GLU A 47 13.29 -11.89 -1.85
C GLU A 47 13.80 -10.57 -2.44
N LEU A 48 13.40 -10.24 -3.67
CA LEU A 48 13.78 -8.98 -4.32
C LEU A 48 13.13 -7.79 -3.63
N THR A 49 11.84 -7.88 -3.31
CA THR A 49 11.12 -6.86 -2.54
C THR A 49 11.83 -6.61 -1.22
N GLN A 50 12.11 -7.64 -0.43
CA GLN A 50 12.82 -7.48 0.85
C GLN A 50 14.18 -6.80 0.67
N LYS A 51 14.96 -7.18 -0.35
CA LYS A 51 16.28 -6.58 -0.62
C LYS A 51 16.21 -5.13 -1.06
N THR A 52 15.25 -4.78 -1.91
CA THR A 52 15.06 -3.41 -2.40
C THR A 52 14.64 -2.50 -1.25
N PHE A 53 13.63 -2.91 -0.48
CA PHE A 53 13.12 -2.09 0.63
C PHE A 53 14.07 -2.02 1.84
N ALA A 54 14.93 -3.03 2.04
CA ALA A 54 15.96 -2.99 3.08
C ALA A 54 17.11 -2.02 2.78
N ASN A 55 17.36 -1.68 1.51
CA ASN A 55 18.49 -0.87 1.07
C ASN A 55 18.06 0.44 0.38
N LEU A 56 16.93 1.01 0.79
CA LEU A 56 16.46 2.28 0.23
C LEU A 56 17.42 3.42 0.60
N ASP A 57 17.76 4.24 -0.38
CA ASP A 57 18.46 5.50 -0.15
C ASP A 57 17.52 6.57 0.43
N ALA A 58 18.10 7.66 0.94
CA ALA A 58 17.32 8.74 1.56
C ALA A 58 16.30 9.39 0.61
N TRP A 59 16.58 9.41 -0.70
CA TRP A 59 15.70 9.99 -1.70
C TRP A 59 14.52 9.06 -2.04
N GLN A 60 14.79 7.77 -2.16
CA GLN A 60 13.82 6.70 -2.38
C GLN A 60 12.85 6.61 -1.18
N VAL A 61 13.34 6.75 0.06
CA VAL A 61 12.48 6.86 1.24
C VAL A 61 11.55 8.08 1.14
N SER A 62 12.07 9.24 0.73
CA SER A 62 11.25 10.45 0.53
C SER A 62 10.19 10.27 -0.56
N ARG A 63 10.52 9.59 -1.66
CA ARG A 63 9.56 9.23 -2.73
C ARG A 63 8.49 8.26 -2.22
N MET A 64 8.88 7.24 -1.45
CA MET A 64 7.95 6.28 -0.85
C MET A 64 6.97 6.96 0.11
N ALA A 65 7.45 7.91 0.93
CA ALA A 65 6.59 8.70 1.80
C ALA A 65 5.56 9.55 1.03
N ARG A 66 5.77 9.80 -0.26
CA ARG A 66 4.87 10.56 -1.14
C ARG A 66 4.20 9.68 -2.18
N HIS A 67 4.22 8.36 -1.99
CA HIS A 67 3.62 7.43 -2.92
C HIS A 67 2.12 7.75 -3.11
N PRO A 68 1.59 7.78 -4.35
CA PRO A 68 0.19 8.12 -4.61
C PRO A 68 -0.82 7.23 -3.88
N ASN A 69 -0.48 5.94 -3.75
CA ASN A 69 -1.29 4.95 -3.02
C ASN A 69 -0.89 4.81 -1.54
N ARG A 70 -0.15 5.78 -0.96
CA ARG A 70 0.16 5.73 0.47
C ARG A 70 -1.14 5.90 1.26
N PRO A 71 -1.47 5.00 2.20
CA PRO A 71 -2.67 5.14 3.02
C PRO A 71 -2.63 6.45 3.82
N TYR A 72 -3.75 7.17 3.80
CA TYR A 72 -3.98 8.39 4.54
C TYR A 72 -4.56 8.11 5.93
N THR A 73 -4.65 9.16 6.77
CA THR A 73 -5.09 9.04 8.16
C THR A 73 -6.45 8.35 8.30
N LEU A 74 -7.41 8.66 7.41
CA LEU A 74 -8.74 8.02 7.42
C LEU A 74 -8.67 6.52 7.14
N ASP A 75 -7.80 6.08 6.22
CA ASP A 75 -7.62 4.65 5.93
C ASP A 75 -7.19 3.90 7.19
N TYR A 76 -6.31 4.49 8.01
CA TYR A 76 -5.92 3.89 9.29
C TYR A 76 -7.04 3.93 10.32
N ILE A 77 -7.79 5.04 10.39
CA ILE A 77 -8.91 5.19 11.33
C ILE A 77 -9.94 4.08 11.12
N GLU A 78 -10.34 3.83 9.87
CA GLU A 78 -11.31 2.80 9.51
C GLU A 78 -10.87 1.37 9.88
N HIS A 79 -9.56 1.11 9.93
CA HIS A 79 -9.01 -0.21 10.25
C HIS A 79 -8.71 -0.40 11.74
N ILE A 80 -8.50 0.68 12.50
CA ILE A 80 -8.05 0.63 13.90
C ILE A 80 -9.19 0.88 14.87
N PHE A 81 -10.13 1.77 14.53
CA PHE A 81 -11.18 2.21 15.43
C PHE A 81 -12.57 1.95 14.84
N THR A 82 -13.54 1.74 15.72
CA THR A 82 -14.96 1.81 15.38
C THR A 82 -15.53 3.13 15.89
N ASP A 83 -16.66 3.55 15.32
CA ASP A 83 -17.45 4.69 15.82
C ASP A 83 -16.66 6.01 15.91
N PHE A 84 -15.92 6.33 14.85
CA PHE A 84 -15.23 7.63 14.75
C PHE A 84 -16.24 8.77 14.54
N GLU A 85 -16.27 9.70 15.49
CA GLU A 85 -17.03 10.94 15.37
C GLU A 85 -16.08 12.09 15.02
N GLU A 86 -16.11 12.54 13.76
CA GLU A 86 -15.31 13.67 13.29
C GLU A 86 -15.77 14.99 13.94
N LEU A 87 -14.80 15.71 14.50
CA LEU A 87 -14.98 17.05 15.05
C LEU A 87 -14.41 18.08 14.08
N ALA A 88 -15.27 19.02 13.67
CA ALA A 88 -14.96 20.02 12.66
C ALA A 88 -14.92 21.45 13.23
N GLY A 89 -14.04 22.28 12.65
CA GLY A 89 -14.01 23.73 12.86
C GLY A 89 -13.12 24.23 14.00
N ASP A 90 -12.46 25.35 13.74
CA ASP A 90 -11.60 26.08 14.69
C ASP A 90 -12.38 27.03 15.61
N ARG A 91 -13.71 27.13 15.43
CA ARG A 91 -14.64 28.09 16.07
C ARG A 91 -14.29 29.58 15.86
N ALA A 92 -13.36 29.89 14.97
CA ALA A 92 -12.88 31.25 14.73
C ALA A 92 -13.06 31.70 13.28
N PHE A 93 -12.82 30.81 12.32
CA PHE A 93 -12.85 31.14 10.90
C PHE A 93 -13.52 30.05 10.06
N ALA A 94 -12.95 28.85 10.02
CA ALA A 94 -13.42 27.78 9.14
C ALA A 94 -12.99 26.38 9.61
N ASP A 95 -13.57 25.39 8.96
CA ASP A 95 -13.16 23.99 9.07
C ASP A 95 -12.13 23.67 7.98
N ASP A 96 -10.88 23.38 8.37
CA ASP A 96 -9.79 23.06 7.44
C ASP A 96 -9.81 21.57 7.09
N LYS A 97 -10.19 21.26 5.85
CA LYS A 97 -10.24 19.88 5.34
C LYS A 97 -8.87 19.18 5.25
N ALA A 98 -7.76 19.90 5.43
CA ALA A 98 -6.44 19.30 5.52
C ALA A 98 -6.20 18.59 6.87
N ILE A 99 -6.92 18.99 7.91
CA ILE A 99 -6.80 18.46 9.27
C ILE A 99 -8.08 17.71 9.60
N ILE A 100 -7.94 16.45 9.98
CA ILE A 100 -9.05 15.62 10.43
C ILE A 100 -8.78 15.29 11.89
N GLY A 101 -9.79 15.51 12.73
CA GLY A 101 -9.76 15.06 14.11
C GLY A 101 -11.15 14.71 14.59
N GLY A 102 -11.20 13.96 15.68
CA GLY A 102 -12.46 13.43 16.18
C GLY A 102 -12.25 12.61 17.44
N LEU A 103 -13.36 12.08 17.94
CA LEU A 103 -13.40 11.21 19.11
C LEU A 103 -13.69 9.78 18.68
N PHE A 104 -13.16 8.86 19.47
CA PHE A 104 -13.47 7.44 19.43
C PHE A 104 -14.11 7.10 20.77
N ASP A 105 -15.03 6.12 20.80
CA ASP A 105 -15.92 5.82 21.92
C ASP A 105 -15.23 5.67 23.30
N GLU A 106 -14.95 4.44 23.78
CA GLU A 106 -14.41 4.22 25.14
C GLU A 106 -13.01 4.80 25.35
N LEU A 107 -12.28 5.09 24.26
CA LEU A 107 -10.95 5.68 24.27
C LEU A 107 -11.01 7.13 23.80
N ARG A 108 -10.93 8.06 24.76
CA ARG A 108 -10.76 9.50 24.49
C ARG A 108 -9.40 9.80 23.87
N LEU A 109 -9.25 9.48 22.61
CA LEU A 109 -8.08 9.76 21.79
C LEU A 109 -8.44 10.85 20.78
N LEU A 110 -7.55 11.83 20.64
CA LEU A 110 -7.65 12.87 19.63
C LEU A 110 -6.57 12.61 18.59
N LEU A 111 -6.96 12.18 17.40
CA LEU A 111 -6.09 12.10 16.24
C LEU A 111 -6.12 13.45 15.52
N ILE A 112 -4.97 14.02 15.22
CA ILE A 112 -4.82 15.25 14.42
C ILE A 112 -3.71 14.95 13.42
N LYS A 113 -3.94 15.29 12.15
CA LYS A 113 -2.90 15.27 11.11
C LYS A 113 -2.13 16.58 11.10
#